data_AF-A0A148KN01-F1
#
_entry.id   AF-A0A148KN01-F1
#
_cell.length_a   1.000
_cell.length_b   1.000
_cell.length_c   1.000
_cell.angle_alpha   90.00
_cell.angle_beta   90.00
_cell.angle_gamma   90.00
#
_symmetry.space_group_name_H-M   'P 1'
#
loop_
_entity.id
_entity.type
_entity.pdbx_description
1 polymer ?
#
loop_
_entity_poly.entity_id
_entity_poly.type
_entity_poly.pdbx_seq_one_letter_code
_entity_poly.pdbx_strand_id
1 'polypeptide(L)'
;MMPYLFRTTLLIILLLGLGACQTRLKIAGTKHQKVAAKWHGLAQYAESKIVNYGVTITANLVIEAIDDKPAFTLQNIKFSEHENVQNINLLTPSFEHKYICLPLCFQLLEYVAFDGVDSATLLDSFFSEHEFELFQFYGDLVILSERLDTLANRDNGLLRAYLLSLTRKKESFGSTKEFIAYWDNSLALGMFEQFMRNPVDIDSDFLQDYRQTPDRRWRRTGTNANNNSQYGENTYNENDDILPNEHWLASSQPTPESSAFQFLEGQVEEVLNWEDGRQLAIVIGENVCSYENNLFGVVTNDNGNQVEVNVLGQAKTFKDGVVQDVASGSLFNSISSLYFIPMQEMQSFAKADVATCYIE
;
A
#
# COMPACT_ATOMS: atom_id res chain seq x y z
N MET A 1 -29.58 -38.06 41.37
CA MET A 1 -28.22 -37.71 40.89
C MET A 1 -28.06 -37.79 39.38
N MET A 2 -28.78 -38.68 38.66
CA MET A 2 -28.78 -38.76 37.19
C MET A 2 -29.26 -37.53 36.38
N PRO A 3 -30.25 -36.71 36.79
CA PRO A 3 -30.77 -35.64 35.90
C PRO A 3 -29.81 -34.45 35.72
N TYR A 4 -28.81 -34.30 36.61
CA TYR A 4 -27.82 -33.22 36.52
C TYR A 4 -26.71 -33.51 35.50
N LEU A 5 -26.36 -34.80 35.30
CA LEU A 5 -25.36 -35.23 34.31
C LEU A 5 -25.87 -35.06 32.87
N PHE A 6 -27.17 -35.27 32.63
CA PHE A 6 -27.76 -35.09 31.31
C PHE A 6 -27.90 -33.62 30.91
N ARG A 7 -28.25 -32.74 31.86
CA ARG A 7 -28.32 -31.29 31.60
C ARG A 7 -26.96 -30.67 31.32
N THR A 8 -25.92 -31.08 32.03
CA THR A 8 -24.56 -30.55 31.83
C THR A 8 -23.95 -31.02 30.51
N THR A 9 -24.15 -32.28 30.12
CA THR A 9 -23.69 -32.78 28.81
C THR A 9 -24.41 -32.11 27.64
N LEU A 10 -25.74 -31.93 27.73
CA LEU A 10 -26.49 -31.22 26.68
C LEU A 10 -26.01 -29.76 26.53
N LEU A 11 -25.74 -29.07 27.64
CA LEU A 11 -25.28 -27.68 27.62
C LEU A 11 -23.87 -27.55 27.05
N ILE A 12 -22.97 -28.51 27.33
CA ILE A 12 -21.62 -28.58 26.73
C ILE A 12 -21.70 -28.85 25.23
N ILE A 13 -22.55 -29.78 24.78
CA ILE A 13 -22.73 -30.06 23.34
C ILE A 13 -23.30 -28.85 22.61
N LEU A 14 -24.23 -28.13 23.23
CA LEU A 14 -24.84 -26.91 22.66
C LEU A 14 -23.83 -25.75 22.61
N LEU A 15 -22.98 -25.59 23.63
CA LEU A 15 -21.87 -24.64 23.65
C LEU A 15 -20.79 -24.99 22.61
N LEU A 16 -20.46 -26.28 22.43
CA LEU A 16 -19.53 -26.74 21.41
C LEU A 16 -20.11 -26.58 19.98
N GLY A 17 -21.41 -26.77 19.81
CA GLY A 17 -22.12 -26.53 18.54
C GLY A 17 -22.15 -25.06 18.13
N LEU A 18 -22.24 -24.14 19.10
CA LEU A 18 -22.19 -22.70 18.84
C LEU A 18 -20.77 -22.18 18.54
N GLY A 19 -19.73 -22.84 19.05
CA GLY A 19 -18.34 -22.48 18.77
C GLY A 19 -17.81 -22.91 17.39
N ALA A 20 -18.45 -23.89 16.74
CA ALA A 20 -17.98 -24.50 15.50
C ALA A 20 -18.53 -23.85 14.21
N CYS A 21 -19.42 -22.85 14.31
CA CYS A 21 -19.90 -22.07 13.15
C CYS A 21 -19.10 -20.77 12.99
N GLN A 22 -17.77 -20.85 12.81
CA GLN A 22 -17.12 -19.77 12.09
C GLN A 22 -17.53 -19.92 10.61
N THR A 23 -18.15 -18.88 10.05
CA THR A 23 -18.55 -18.90 8.65
C THR A 23 -17.30 -19.10 7.78
N ARG A 24 -17.41 -19.89 6.70
CA ARG A 24 -16.31 -20.07 5.72
C ARG A 24 -15.74 -18.73 5.24
N LEU A 25 -16.60 -17.72 5.16
CA LEU A 25 -16.23 -16.35 4.85
C LEU A 25 -15.26 -15.72 5.86
N LYS A 26 -15.47 -15.93 7.17
CA LYS A 26 -14.54 -15.45 8.21
C LYS A 26 -13.17 -16.14 8.12
N ILE A 27 -13.16 -17.42 7.74
CA ILE A 27 -11.90 -18.17 7.53
C ILE A 27 -11.16 -17.62 6.31
N ALA A 28 -11.86 -17.39 5.19
CA ALA A 28 -11.26 -16.73 4.02
C ALA A 28 -10.74 -15.33 4.34
N GLY A 29 -11.52 -14.49 5.03
CA GLY A 29 -11.12 -13.14 5.41
C GLY A 29 -9.88 -13.11 6.30
N THR A 30 -9.78 -14.02 7.28
CA THR A 30 -8.57 -14.11 8.14
C THR A 30 -7.35 -14.65 7.39
N LYS A 31 -7.54 -15.58 6.45
CA LYS A 31 -6.45 -16.07 5.57
C LYS A 31 -5.95 -14.94 4.66
N HIS A 32 -6.88 -14.24 4.01
CA HIS A 32 -6.64 -13.07 3.19
C HIS A 32 -5.84 -12.00 3.92
N GLN A 33 -6.32 -11.58 5.10
CA GLN A 33 -5.64 -10.62 5.95
C GLN A 33 -4.20 -11.06 6.26
N LYS A 34 -3.99 -12.34 6.57
CA LYS A 34 -2.66 -12.87 6.87
C LYS A 34 -1.74 -12.83 5.65
N VAL A 35 -2.25 -13.16 4.46
CA VAL A 35 -1.49 -13.13 3.21
C VAL A 35 -1.12 -11.70 2.82
N ALA A 36 -2.09 -10.77 2.85
CA ALA A 36 -1.84 -9.35 2.58
C ALA A 36 -0.79 -8.79 3.56
N ALA A 37 -0.95 -9.07 4.87
CA ALA A 37 0.03 -8.65 5.88
C ALA A 37 1.44 -9.22 5.65
N LYS A 38 1.55 -10.50 5.23
CA LYS A 38 2.85 -11.09 4.87
C LYS A 38 3.47 -10.38 3.67
N TRP A 39 2.71 -10.14 2.61
CA TRP A 39 3.24 -9.49 1.41
C TRP A 39 3.68 -8.05 1.72
N HIS A 40 2.87 -7.28 2.44
CA HIS A 40 3.29 -5.97 2.93
C HIS A 40 4.56 -6.04 3.78
N GLY A 41 4.65 -7.03 4.68
CA GLY A 41 5.83 -7.25 5.50
C GLY A 41 7.10 -7.55 4.70
N LEU A 42 7.00 -8.32 3.60
CA LEU A 42 8.13 -8.57 2.70
C LEU A 42 8.55 -7.29 1.95
N ALA A 43 7.58 -6.50 1.49
CA ALA A 43 7.85 -5.24 0.81
C ALA A 43 8.47 -4.20 1.75
N GLN A 44 7.98 -4.12 2.98
CA GLN A 44 8.55 -3.29 4.04
C GLN A 44 9.97 -3.75 4.39
N TYR A 45 10.20 -5.05 4.57
CA TYR A 45 11.52 -5.61 4.85
C TYR A 45 12.56 -5.24 3.78
N ALA A 46 12.15 -5.17 2.51
CA ALA A 46 13.05 -4.81 1.43
C ALA A 46 13.54 -3.34 1.48
N GLU A 47 12.81 -2.45 2.16
CA GLU A 47 13.09 -1.01 2.31
C GLU A 47 13.66 -0.37 1.04
N SER A 48 13.07 -0.66 -0.12
CA SER A 48 13.68 -0.31 -1.38
C SER A 48 13.74 1.21 -1.55
N LYS A 49 14.96 1.76 -1.61
CA LYS A 49 15.18 3.21 -1.74
C LYS A 49 14.79 3.77 -3.10
N ILE A 50 14.48 2.91 -4.07
CA ILE A 50 14.11 3.35 -5.42
C ILE A 50 12.85 4.24 -5.41
N VAL A 51 11.93 4.02 -4.48
CA VAL A 51 10.69 4.82 -4.34
C VAL A 51 10.99 6.31 -4.11
N ASN A 52 12.11 6.62 -3.47
CA ASN A 52 12.55 8.00 -3.20
C ASN A 52 12.91 8.76 -4.48
N TYR A 53 13.11 8.06 -5.60
CA TYR A 53 13.43 8.64 -6.90
C TYR A 53 12.20 8.80 -7.81
N GLY A 54 10.99 8.47 -7.31
CA GLY A 54 9.75 8.51 -8.08
C GLY A 54 9.64 7.38 -9.10
N VAL A 55 10.35 6.28 -8.87
CA VAL A 55 10.26 5.05 -9.69
C VAL A 55 9.75 3.93 -8.81
N THR A 56 8.83 3.16 -9.37
CA THR A 56 8.28 1.95 -8.76
C THR A 56 8.53 0.73 -9.65
N ILE A 57 8.20 -0.46 -9.14
CA ILE A 57 8.25 -1.72 -9.86
C ILE A 57 6.84 -2.28 -9.89
N THR A 58 6.31 -2.48 -11.08
CA THR A 58 4.96 -3.03 -11.26
C THR A 58 5.05 -4.41 -11.88
N ALA A 59 4.11 -5.28 -11.51
CA ALA A 59 3.92 -6.58 -12.15
C ALA A 59 2.43 -6.90 -12.30
N ASN A 60 2.10 -7.72 -13.30
CA ASN A 60 0.76 -8.23 -13.51
C ASN A 60 0.64 -9.61 -12.85
N LEU A 61 -0.48 -9.84 -12.18
CA LEU A 61 -0.87 -11.20 -11.78
C LEU A 61 -1.66 -11.83 -12.91
N VAL A 62 -1.19 -12.97 -13.40
CA VAL A 62 -1.80 -13.70 -14.50
C VAL A 62 -2.17 -15.10 -14.00
N ILE A 63 -3.31 -15.60 -14.46
CA ILE A 63 -3.75 -16.98 -14.22
C ILE A 63 -3.70 -17.69 -15.57
N GLU A 64 -2.91 -18.75 -15.66
CA GLU A 64 -2.80 -19.58 -16.86
C GLU A 64 -3.39 -20.97 -16.59
N ALA A 65 -3.84 -21.67 -17.62
CA ALA A 65 -4.25 -23.07 -17.47
C ALA A 65 -3.06 -23.98 -17.85
N ILE A 66 -2.45 -24.61 -16.85
CA ILE A 66 -1.38 -25.60 -17.05
C ILE A 66 -1.93 -26.96 -16.65
N ASP A 67 -1.97 -27.91 -17.59
CA ASP A 67 -2.54 -29.25 -17.38
C ASP A 67 -3.98 -29.23 -16.81
N ASP A 68 -4.84 -28.37 -17.38
CA ASP A 68 -6.23 -28.11 -16.96
C ASP A 68 -6.37 -27.58 -15.51
N LYS A 69 -5.28 -27.11 -14.90
CA LYS A 69 -5.29 -26.47 -13.58
C LYS A 69 -4.95 -24.99 -13.69
N PRO A 70 -5.63 -24.12 -12.94
CA PRO A 70 -5.19 -22.73 -12.83
C PRO A 70 -3.80 -22.71 -12.19
N ALA A 71 -2.86 -22.06 -12.86
CA ALA A 71 -1.53 -21.77 -12.38
C ALA A 71 -1.38 -20.26 -12.32
N PHE A 72 -0.98 -19.75 -11.16
CA PHE A 72 -0.75 -18.34 -10.99
C PHE A 72 0.67 -17.99 -11.45
N THR A 73 0.88 -16.79 -12.01
CA THR A 73 2.21 -16.29 -12.39
C THR A 73 2.31 -14.77 -12.26
N LEU A 74 3.52 -14.27 -11.97
CA LEU A 74 3.87 -12.85 -12.09
C LEU A 74 4.49 -12.59 -13.45
N GLN A 75 3.89 -11.68 -14.22
CA GLN A 75 4.36 -11.32 -15.56
C GLN A 75 4.45 -9.81 -15.73
N ASN A 76 5.01 -9.36 -16.86
CA ASN A 76 5.15 -7.94 -17.20
C ASN A 76 5.82 -7.11 -16.10
N ILE A 77 6.80 -7.70 -15.43
CA ILE A 77 7.54 -7.03 -14.36
C ILE A 77 8.38 -5.93 -15.01
N LYS A 78 8.27 -4.69 -14.52
CA LYS A 78 8.96 -3.55 -15.11
C LYS A 78 9.11 -2.40 -14.13
N PHE A 79 10.04 -1.49 -14.44
CA PHE A 79 10.03 -0.16 -13.84
C PHE A 79 8.83 0.64 -14.34
N SER A 80 8.21 1.41 -13.46
CA SER A 80 7.11 2.31 -13.79
C SER A 80 7.18 3.59 -12.95
N GLU A 81 6.50 4.64 -13.39
CA GLU A 81 6.26 5.83 -12.56
C GLU A 81 4.96 5.69 -11.75
N HIS A 82 4.01 4.90 -12.28
CA HIS A 82 2.67 4.72 -11.70
C HIS A 82 2.19 3.27 -11.81
N GLU A 83 1.32 2.87 -10.88
CA GLU A 83 0.55 1.63 -10.99
C GLU A 83 -0.84 1.90 -11.60
N ASN A 84 -1.50 0.85 -12.09
CA ASN A 84 -2.87 0.88 -12.60
C ASN A 84 -3.71 -0.24 -11.94
N VAL A 85 -4.95 -0.44 -12.38
CA VAL A 85 -5.87 -1.43 -11.78
C VAL A 85 -5.53 -2.89 -12.11
N GLN A 86 -4.63 -3.15 -13.06
CA GLN A 86 -4.24 -4.50 -13.50
C GLN A 86 -2.85 -4.90 -13.01
N ASN A 87 -2.07 -3.96 -12.50
CA ASN A 87 -0.73 -4.21 -12.00
C ASN A 87 -0.61 -3.87 -10.52
N ILE A 88 0.30 -4.56 -9.86
CA ILE A 88 0.63 -4.39 -8.46
C ILE A 88 1.98 -3.71 -8.38
N ASN A 89 2.05 -2.61 -7.65
CA ASN A 89 3.32 -2.07 -7.19
C ASN A 89 3.97 -3.05 -6.21
N LEU A 90 5.07 -3.70 -6.62
CA LEU A 90 5.78 -4.67 -5.79
C LEU A 90 6.53 -4.02 -4.61
N LEU A 91 6.77 -2.72 -4.62
CA LEU A 91 7.47 -2.02 -3.54
C LEU A 91 6.52 -1.55 -2.44
N THR A 92 5.31 -1.17 -2.81
CA THR A 92 4.25 -0.77 -1.89
C THR A 92 2.95 -1.42 -2.35
N PRO A 93 2.79 -2.74 -2.13
CA PRO A 93 1.66 -3.48 -2.66
C PRO A 93 0.34 -2.90 -2.15
N SER A 94 -0.66 -2.97 -3.01
CA SER A 94 -2.04 -2.57 -2.77
C SER A 94 -2.91 -3.51 -3.58
N PHE A 95 -3.87 -4.17 -2.96
CA PHE A 95 -4.69 -5.21 -3.60
C PHE A 95 -6.14 -4.75 -3.84
N GLU A 96 -6.55 -3.65 -3.20
CA GLU A 96 -7.82 -3.00 -3.37
C GLU A 96 -7.96 -2.52 -4.82
N HIS A 97 -9.12 -2.75 -5.41
CA HIS A 97 -9.40 -2.39 -6.80
C HIS A 97 -8.39 -2.95 -7.81
N LYS A 98 -7.74 -4.08 -7.49
CA LYS A 98 -6.89 -4.82 -8.43
C LYS A 98 -7.62 -6.00 -9.03
N TYR A 99 -7.44 -6.20 -10.32
CA TYR A 99 -8.18 -7.18 -11.10
C TYR A 99 -7.26 -8.09 -11.91
N ILE A 100 -7.63 -9.37 -11.99
CA ILE A 100 -7.07 -10.34 -12.94
C ILE A 100 -8.15 -10.61 -14.00
N CYS A 101 -7.80 -10.49 -15.27
CA CYS A 101 -8.74 -10.67 -16.38
C CYS A 101 -8.49 -11.99 -17.14
N LEU A 102 -9.50 -12.87 -17.14
CA LEU A 102 -9.57 -14.12 -17.90
C LEU A 102 -10.99 -14.41 -18.41
N PRO A 103 -11.19 -14.40 -19.74
CA PRO A 103 -12.15 -13.54 -20.47
C PRO A 103 -13.03 -12.52 -19.71
N LEU A 104 -13.24 -12.69 -18.41
CA LEU A 104 -13.91 -11.82 -17.44
C LEU A 104 -12.88 -11.37 -16.39
N CYS A 105 -13.06 -10.18 -15.82
CA CYS A 105 -12.18 -9.68 -14.77
C CYS A 105 -12.71 -10.03 -13.38
N PHE A 106 -11.83 -10.55 -12.54
CA PHE A 106 -12.10 -10.90 -11.15
C PHE A 106 -11.25 -10.02 -10.24
N GLN A 107 -11.83 -9.55 -9.15
CA GLN A 107 -11.07 -8.76 -8.18
C GLN A 107 -10.17 -9.69 -7.36
N LEU A 108 -8.94 -9.28 -7.04
CA LEU A 108 -8.01 -10.10 -6.25
C LEU A 108 -8.55 -10.52 -4.89
N LEU A 109 -9.35 -9.63 -4.30
CA LEU A 109 -9.97 -9.79 -3.00
C LEU A 109 -11.26 -10.61 -3.05
N GLU A 110 -11.72 -10.98 -4.26
CA GLU A 110 -12.95 -11.73 -4.42
C GLU A 110 -12.80 -13.15 -3.86
N TYR A 111 -13.83 -13.58 -3.14
CA TYR A 111 -13.93 -14.94 -2.64
C TYR A 111 -14.17 -15.90 -3.80
N VAL A 112 -13.27 -16.88 -3.99
CA VAL A 112 -13.41 -17.89 -5.05
C VAL A 112 -13.36 -19.29 -4.44
N ALA A 113 -14.42 -20.07 -4.66
CA ALA A 113 -14.48 -21.47 -4.28
C ALA A 113 -14.06 -22.35 -5.46
N PHE A 114 -12.75 -22.50 -5.70
CA PHE A 114 -12.25 -23.29 -6.83
C PHE A 114 -12.53 -24.80 -6.69
N ASP A 115 -12.55 -25.34 -5.48
CA ASP A 115 -12.70 -26.79 -5.22
C ASP A 115 -13.83 -27.13 -4.23
N GLY A 116 -14.57 -26.13 -3.76
CA GLY A 116 -15.69 -26.29 -2.82
C GLY A 116 -15.30 -26.68 -1.39
N VAL A 117 -14.02 -26.92 -1.12
CA VAL A 117 -13.48 -27.38 0.17
C VAL A 117 -12.75 -26.24 0.88
N ASP A 118 -11.93 -25.48 0.15
CA ASP A 118 -11.13 -24.41 0.72
C ASP A 118 -11.70 -23.02 0.39
N SER A 119 -12.00 -22.27 1.45
CA SER A 119 -12.41 -20.87 1.40
C SER A 119 -11.17 -19.99 1.27
N ALA A 120 -10.93 -19.41 0.07
CA ALA A 120 -9.77 -18.57 -0.22
C ALA A 120 -10.11 -17.43 -1.20
N THR A 121 -9.30 -16.37 -1.18
CA THR A 121 -9.30 -15.32 -2.21
C THR A 121 -8.34 -15.67 -3.34
N LEU A 122 -8.44 -14.99 -4.50
CA LEU A 122 -7.43 -15.13 -5.56
C LEU A 122 -6.04 -14.76 -5.07
N LEU A 123 -5.93 -13.72 -4.23
CA LEU A 123 -4.68 -13.31 -3.62
C LEU A 123 -4.07 -14.41 -2.74
N ASP A 124 -4.90 -15.11 -1.96
CA ASP A 124 -4.44 -16.19 -1.08
C ASP A 124 -3.81 -17.34 -1.85
N SER A 125 -4.48 -17.75 -2.94
CA SER A 125 -4.00 -18.80 -3.82
C SER A 125 -2.70 -18.40 -4.50
N PHE A 126 -2.67 -17.18 -5.06
CA PHE A 126 -1.48 -16.62 -5.70
C PHE A 126 -0.27 -16.63 -4.74
N PHE A 127 -0.44 -16.02 -3.56
CA PHE A 127 0.68 -15.86 -2.62
C PHE A 127 1.16 -17.21 -2.10
N SER A 128 0.25 -18.16 -1.87
CA SER A 128 0.63 -19.49 -1.38
C SER A 128 1.48 -20.26 -2.40
N GLU A 129 1.23 -20.09 -3.70
CA GLU A 129 2.04 -20.70 -4.77
C GLU A 129 3.40 -20.01 -4.95
N HIS A 130 3.47 -18.70 -4.73
CA HIS A 130 4.67 -17.88 -4.99
C HIS A 130 5.39 -17.37 -3.73
N GLU A 131 5.05 -17.83 -2.53
CA GLU A 131 5.60 -17.30 -1.27
C GLU A 131 7.14 -17.31 -1.28
N PHE A 132 7.74 -18.40 -1.75
CA PHE A 132 9.21 -18.52 -1.84
C PHE A 132 9.82 -17.61 -2.91
N GLU A 133 9.18 -17.50 -4.08
CA GLU A 133 9.67 -16.62 -5.15
C GLU A 133 9.62 -15.16 -4.73
N LEU A 134 8.52 -14.73 -4.11
CA LEU A 134 8.37 -13.39 -3.55
C LEU A 134 9.43 -13.14 -2.46
N PHE A 135 9.63 -14.09 -1.54
CA PHE A 135 10.67 -13.97 -0.52
C PHE A 135 12.06 -13.77 -1.13
N GLN A 136 12.41 -14.56 -2.15
CA GLN A 136 13.68 -14.43 -2.86
C GLN A 136 13.79 -13.06 -3.56
N PHE A 137 12.75 -12.64 -4.28
CA PHE A 137 12.69 -11.34 -4.93
C PHE A 137 12.94 -10.18 -3.95
N TYR A 138 12.23 -10.16 -2.82
CA TYR A 138 12.41 -9.12 -1.80
C TYR A 138 13.78 -9.19 -1.11
N GLY A 139 14.36 -10.39 -0.97
CA GLY A 139 15.76 -10.54 -0.52
C GLY A 139 16.76 -9.93 -1.51
N ASP A 140 16.59 -10.18 -2.80
CA ASP A 140 17.44 -9.61 -3.86
C ASP A 140 17.28 -8.07 -3.94
N LEU A 141 16.08 -7.54 -3.68
CA LEU A 141 15.83 -6.10 -3.62
C LEU A 141 16.64 -5.39 -2.54
N VAL A 142 16.83 -6.01 -1.37
CA VAL A 142 17.66 -5.44 -0.29
C VAL A 142 19.09 -5.21 -0.79
N ILE A 143 19.66 -6.22 -1.44
CA ILE A 143 21.03 -6.18 -1.98
C ILE A 143 21.15 -5.09 -3.06
N LEU A 144 20.14 -4.96 -3.92
CA LEU A 144 20.13 -3.92 -4.95
C LEU A 144 19.94 -2.51 -4.36
N SER A 145 19.26 -2.38 -3.22
CA SER A 145 19.13 -1.11 -2.48
C SER A 145 20.49 -0.58 -2.00
N GLU A 146 21.39 -1.46 -1.54
CA GLU A 146 22.77 -1.07 -1.16
C GLU A 146 23.58 -0.56 -2.37
N ARG A 147 23.34 -1.12 -3.57
CA ARG A 147 23.99 -0.62 -4.79
C ARG A 147 23.48 0.77 -5.17
N LEU A 148 22.20 1.06 -4.93
CA LEU A 148 21.67 2.41 -5.14
C LEU A 148 22.39 3.44 -4.26
N ASP A 149 22.74 3.10 -3.01
CA ASP A 149 23.54 3.99 -2.16
C ASP A 149 24.92 4.28 -2.75
N THR A 150 25.54 3.25 -3.35
CA THR A 150 26.84 3.42 -4.02
C THR A 150 26.74 4.38 -5.21
N LEU A 151 25.67 4.29 -6.00
CA LEU A 151 25.43 5.23 -7.11
C LEU A 151 25.04 6.62 -6.61
N ALA A 152 24.24 6.72 -5.55
CA ALA A 152 23.82 7.99 -4.96
C ALA A 152 25.03 8.76 -4.39
N ASN A 153 25.97 8.05 -3.75
CA ASN A 153 27.24 8.62 -3.28
C ASN A 153 28.13 9.13 -4.43
N ARG A 154 27.97 8.56 -5.63
CA ARG A 154 28.69 9.00 -6.82
C ARG A 154 28.12 10.30 -7.38
N ASP A 155 26.82 10.33 -7.66
CA ASP A 155 26.08 11.53 -8.07
C ASP A 155 24.57 11.35 -7.84
N ASN A 156 24.09 11.78 -6.68
CA ASN A 156 22.66 11.69 -6.34
C ASN A 156 21.76 12.53 -7.27
N GLY A 157 22.29 13.63 -7.83
CA GLY A 157 21.53 14.52 -8.71
C GLY A 157 21.17 13.84 -10.03
N LEU A 158 22.09 13.04 -10.58
CA LEU A 158 21.89 12.31 -11.83
C LEU A 158 21.24 10.94 -11.65
N LEU A 159 21.31 10.33 -10.46
CA LEU A 159 20.73 9.01 -10.19
C LEU A 159 19.22 8.98 -10.48
N ARG A 160 18.48 10.00 -10.06
CA ARG A 160 17.04 10.09 -10.35
C ARG A 160 16.76 10.06 -11.86
N ALA A 161 17.48 10.88 -12.62
CA ALA A 161 17.33 10.94 -14.08
C ALA A 161 17.70 9.61 -14.74
N TYR A 162 18.71 8.93 -14.21
CA TYR A 162 19.12 7.62 -14.68
C TYR A 162 18.02 6.57 -14.47
N LEU A 163 17.45 6.47 -13.26
CA LEU A 163 16.38 5.52 -12.97
C LEU A 163 15.12 5.79 -13.82
N LEU A 164 14.75 7.06 -14.00
CA LEU A 164 13.65 7.44 -14.91
C LEU A 164 13.94 7.03 -16.36
N SER A 165 15.20 7.14 -16.81
CA SER A 165 15.58 6.69 -18.15
C SER A 165 15.41 5.17 -18.32
N LEU A 166 15.63 4.38 -17.26
CA LEU A 166 15.37 2.93 -17.28
C LEU A 166 13.88 2.65 -17.43
N THR A 167 13.02 3.39 -16.73
CA THR A 167 11.56 3.30 -16.87
C THR A 167 11.10 3.58 -18.30
N ARG A 168 11.71 4.58 -18.96
CA ARG A 168 11.33 5.00 -20.33
C ARG A 168 11.74 4.03 -21.42
N LYS A 169 12.71 3.13 -21.16
CA LYS A 169 13.01 2.04 -22.08
C LYS A 169 11.86 1.05 -22.24
N LYS A 170 10.89 1.05 -21.30
CA LYS A 170 9.70 0.18 -21.31
C LYS A 170 10.03 -1.31 -21.42
N GLU A 171 11.18 -1.71 -20.91
CA GLU A 171 11.56 -3.12 -20.81
C GLU A 171 10.61 -3.83 -19.83
N SER A 172 10.13 -5.01 -20.21
CA SER A 172 9.24 -5.84 -19.40
C SER A 172 9.73 -7.27 -19.36
N PHE A 173 9.65 -7.90 -18.21
CA PHE A 173 10.20 -9.22 -17.95
C PHE A 173 9.12 -10.22 -17.56
N GLY A 174 9.29 -11.47 -17.98
CA GLY A 174 8.33 -12.55 -17.72
C GLY A 174 8.51 -13.20 -16.34
N SER A 175 9.61 -12.94 -15.65
CA SER A 175 9.89 -13.50 -14.32
C SER A 175 10.68 -12.54 -13.44
N THR A 176 10.57 -12.73 -12.12
CA THR A 176 11.32 -11.97 -11.11
C THR A 176 12.82 -12.11 -11.33
N LYS A 177 13.30 -13.31 -11.67
CA LYS A 177 14.71 -13.60 -11.93
C LYS A 177 15.28 -12.81 -13.11
N GLU A 178 14.54 -12.72 -14.22
CA GLU A 178 14.96 -11.94 -15.39
C GLU A 178 15.05 -10.45 -15.06
N PHE A 179 14.04 -9.92 -14.36
CA PHE A 179 14.02 -8.53 -13.92
C PHE A 179 15.19 -8.21 -12.98
N ILE A 180 15.46 -9.06 -11.97
CA ILE A 180 16.58 -8.88 -11.04
C ILE A 180 17.91 -8.92 -11.77
N ALA A 181 18.11 -9.84 -12.72
CA ALA A 181 19.34 -9.89 -13.52
C ALA A 181 19.54 -8.62 -14.36
N TYR A 182 18.47 -8.12 -15.00
CA TYR A 182 18.51 -6.85 -15.71
C TYR A 182 18.85 -5.68 -14.79
N TRP A 183 18.24 -5.64 -13.61
CA TRP A 183 18.43 -4.56 -12.66
C TRP A 183 19.85 -4.57 -12.08
N ASP A 184 20.37 -5.73 -11.71
CA ASP A 184 21.74 -5.90 -11.20
C ASP A 184 22.77 -5.35 -12.19
N ASN A 185 22.61 -5.67 -13.47
CA ASN A 185 23.46 -5.16 -14.55
C ASN A 185 23.26 -3.65 -14.76
N SER A 186 22.02 -3.16 -14.71
CA SER A 186 21.72 -1.74 -14.89
C SER A 186 22.23 -0.87 -13.74
N LEU A 187 22.31 -1.39 -12.51
CA LEU A 187 22.91 -0.68 -11.39
C LEU A 187 24.44 -0.83 -11.30
N ALA A 188 25.08 -1.50 -12.25
CA ALA A 188 26.53 -1.55 -12.26
C ALA A 188 27.10 -0.13 -12.41
N LEU A 189 28.12 0.21 -11.60
CA LEU A 189 28.72 1.54 -11.60
C LEU A 189 29.14 2.01 -13.00
N GLY A 190 29.67 1.10 -13.82
CA GLY A 190 30.07 1.41 -15.20
C GLY A 190 28.90 1.86 -16.10
N MET A 191 27.71 1.31 -15.91
CA MET A 191 26.51 1.71 -16.66
C MET A 191 26.03 3.10 -16.25
N PHE A 192 26.09 3.39 -14.95
CA PHE A 192 25.78 4.72 -14.45
C PHE A 192 26.81 5.76 -14.91
N GLU A 193 28.11 5.45 -14.88
CA GLU A 193 29.17 6.33 -15.39
C GLU A 193 29.09 6.53 -16.91
N GLN A 194 28.58 5.55 -17.66
CA GLN A 194 28.27 5.72 -19.07
C GLN A 194 27.14 6.75 -19.26
N PHE A 195 26.06 6.63 -18.48
CA PHE A 195 24.98 7.62 -18.49
C PHE A 195 25.46 9.02 -18.10
N MET A 196 26.30 9.15 -17.07
CA MET A 196 26.86 10.45 -16.67
C MET A 196 27.68 11.12 -17.78
N ARG A 197 28.43 10.33 -18.56
CA ARG A 197 29.26 10.84 -19.66
C ARG A 197 28.43 11.29 -20.85
N ASN A 198 27.33 10.58 -21.14
CA ASN A 198 26.41 10.98 -22.19
C ASN A 198 24.96 10.66 -21.82
N PRO A 199 24.28 11.57 -21.08
CA PRO A 199 22.88 11.37 -20.69
C PRO A 199 21.94 11.34 -21.92
N VAL A 200 22.37 11.96 -23.02
CA VAL A 200 21.57 12.16 -24.24
C VAL A 200 21.48 10.87 -25.07
N ASP A 201 22.48 10.00 -25.01
CA ASP A 201 22.46 8.71 -25.73
C ASP A 201 21.43 7.73 -25.17
N ILE A 202 21.00 7.94 -23.92
CA ILE A 202 20.02 7.08 -23.24
C ILE A 202 18.64 7.74 -23.23
N ASP A 203 18.54 9.07 -23.29
CA ASP A 203 17.27 9.78 -23.42
C ASP A 203 17.40 11.25 -23.89
N SER A 204 16.70 11.64 -24.97
CA SER A 204 16.76 13.00 -25.53
C SER A 204 16.03 14.05 -24.66
N ASP A 205 15.12 13.60 -23.79
CA ASP A 205 14.35 14.47 -22.89
C ASP A 205 15.10 14.89 -21.62
N PHE A 206 16.26 14.31 -21.33
CA PHE A 206 17.17 14.81 -20.28
C PHE A 206 17.46 16.32 -20.46
N LEU A 207 17.58 16.77 -21.71
CA LEU A 207 17.80 18.18 -22.05
C LEU A 207 16.56 19.06 -21.88
N GLN A 208 15.35 18.48 -21.82
CA GLN A 208 14.12 19.24 -21.63
C GLN A 208 13.87 19.63 -20.16
N ASP A 209 14.29 18.78 -19.21
CA ASP A 209 14.11 19.06 -17.78
C ASP A 209 15.33 19.82 -17.20
N TYR A 210 16.55 19.51 -17.67
CA TYR A 210 17.77 20.21 -17.22
C TYR A 210 17.86 21.68 -17.71
N ARG A 211 17.19 22.03 -18.82
CA ARG A 211 17.11 23.41 -19.31
C ARG A 211 16.04 24.26 -18.63
N GLN A 212 15.26 23.70 -17.70
CA GLN A 212 14.28 24.48 -16.94
C GLN A 212 14.94 25.09 -15.71
N THR A 213 15.30 26.37 -15.80
CA THR A 213 15.61 27.17 -14.62
C THR A 213 14.41 27.18 -13.67
N PRO A 214 14.60 27.31 -12.34
CA PRO A 214 13.51 27.34 -11.37
C PRO A 214 12.36 28.28 -11.80
N ASP A 215 12.70 29.45 -12.35
CA ASP A 215 11.74 30.46 -12.84
C ASP A 215 10.78 29.97 -13.94
N ARG A 216 11.16 28.95 -14.73
CA ARG A 216 10.28 28.35 -15.75
C ARG A 216 9.33 27.30 -15.15
N ARG A 217 9.74 26.62 -14.08
CA ARG A 217 8.93 25.61 -13.38
C ARG A 217 7.71 26.24 -12.70
N TRP A 218 7.91 27.41 -12.08
CA TRP A 218 6.84 28.17 -11.43
C TRP A 218 5.88 28.88 -12.40
N ARG A 219 6.27 29.05 -13.67
CA ARG A 219 5.44 29.74 -14.68
C ARG A 219 4.40 28.83 -15.34
N ARG A 220 4.58 27.50 -15.27
CA ARG A 220 3.68 26.53 -15.91
C ARG A 220 2.43 26.22 -15.09
N THR A 221 2.45 26.47 -13.79
CA THR A 221 1.28 26.33 -12.90
C THR A 221 0.35 27.54 -12.88
N GLY A 222 0.63 28.60 -13.67
CA GLY A 222 -0.03 29.90 -13.51
C GLY A 222 -0.85 30.46 -14.69
N THR A 223 -0.90 29.85 -15.87
CA THR A 223 -1.59 30.51 -17.02
C THR A 223 -2.24 29.55 -18.01
N ASN A 224 -3.56 29.46 -17.91
CA ASN A 224 -4.60 29.47 -18.95
C ASN A 224 -4.39 28.74 -20.29
N ALA A 225 -5.30 27.78 -20.52
CA ALA A 225 -6.33 27.79 -21.57
C ALA A 225 -6.03 28.50 -22.91
N ASN A 226 -6.29 27.73 -23.98
CA ASN A 226 -6.42 28.11 -25.39
C ASN A 226 -5.13 28.49 -26.14
N ASN A 227 -4.65 27.57 -26.98
CA ASN A 227 -4.85 27.69 -28.43
C ASN A 227 -4.29 26.50 -29.21
N ASN A 228 -5.06 26.12 -30.24
CA ASN A 228 -4.78 25.24 -31.37
C ASN A 228 -3.30 25.17 -31.80
N SER A 229 -2.82 23.94 -31.98
CA SER A 229 -1.91 23.63 -33.08
C SER A 229 -2.31 22.32 -33.74
N GLN A 230 -2.77 22.49 -34.98
CA GLN A 230 -3.10 21.52 -36.00
C GLN A 230 -1.87 20.71 -36.47
N TYR A 231 -2.13 19.44 -36.77
CA TYR A 231 -1.42 18.53 -37.67
C TYR A 231 -0.04 17.97 -37.31
N GLY A 232 -0.10 16.67 -37.02
CA GLY A 232 0.94 15.66 -37.21
C GLY A 232 0.29 14.28 -37.09
N GLU A 233 -0.51 13.90 -38.08
CA GLU A 233 -1.07 12.54 -38.21
C GLU A 233 0.07 11.52 -38.25
N ASN A 234 0.27 10.83 -37.12
CA ASN A 234 0.82 9.49 -37.12
C ASN A 234 -0.24 8.60 -36.47
N THR A 235 -0.74 7.67 -37.28
CA THR A 235 -1.70 6.64 -36.96
C THR A 235 -1.19 5.81 -35.78
N TYR A 236 -1.66 6.17 -34.58
CA TYR A 236 -1.66 5.32 -33.41
C TYR A 236 -2.67 4.18 -33.65
N ASN A 237 -2.20 2.94 -33.71
CA ASN A 237 -3.05 1.79 -33.45
C ASN A 237 -3.19 1.67 -31.94
N GLU A 238 -4.12 2.45 -31.41
CA GLU A 238 -4.61 2.46 -30.04
C GLU A 238 -5.62 1.31 -29.91
N ASN A 239 -5.13 0.09 -29.69
CA ASN A 239 -5.98 -1.12 -29.59
C ASN A 239 -5.62 -2.01 -28.38
N ASP A 240 -4.96 -1.49 -27.33
CA ASP A 240 -4.70 -2.25 -26.10
C ASP A 240 -5.11 -1.55 -24.79
N ASP A 241 -5.68 -0.35 -24.82
CA ASP A 241 -6.27 0.29 -23.62
C ASP A 241 -7.79 0.37 -23.75
N ILE A 242 -8.46 -0.78 -23.65
CA ILE A 242 -9.89 -0.81 -23.34
C ILE A 242 -10.01 -0.40 -21.85
N LEU A 243 -10.08 0.90 -21.61
CA LEU A 243 -10.53 1.45 -20.32
C LEU A 243 -11.92 0.87 -20.02
N PRO A 244 -12.14 0.24 -18.86
CA PRO A 244 -13.46 -0.24 -18.50
C PRO A 244 -14.42 0.96 -18.35
N ASN A 245 -15.55 0.91 -19.07
CA ASN A 245 -16.64 1.90 -19.01
C ASN A 245 -16.91 2.42 -17.58
N GLU A 246 -17.19 3.71 -17.41
CA GLU A 246 -17.50 4.43 -16.15
C GLU A 246 -18.73 3.93 -15.35
N HIS A 247 -19.21 2.71 -15.60
CA HIS A 247 -20.34 2.07 -14.91
C HIS A 247 -19.94 1.04 -13.85
N TRP A 248 -18.65 0.89 -13.53
CA TRP A 248 -18.19 0.09 -12.39
C TRP A 248 -18.37 0.88 -11.09
N LEU A 249 -19.62 1.09 -10.69
CA LEU A 249 -19.89 1.47 -9.31
C LEU A 249 -19.49 0.26 -8.46
N ALA A 250 -18.39 0.41 -7.71
CA ALA A 250 -18.10 -0.47 -6.59
C ALA A 250 -19.40 -0.67 -5.81
N SER A 251 -19.74 -1.93 -5.51
CA SER A 251 -20.87 -2.21 -4.64
C SER A 251 -20.67 -1.40 -3.36
N SER A 252 -21.52 -0.40 -3.13
CA SER A 252 -21.53 0.39 -1.91
C SER A 252 -22.01 -0.45 -0.71
N GLN A 253 -22.21 -1.75 -0.89
CA GLN A 253 -22.52 -2.64 0.21
C GLN A 253 -21.23 -2.99 0.94
N PRO A 254 -21.14 -2.70 2.25
CA PRO A 254 -20.03 -3.15 3.07
C PRO A 254 -19.83 -4.66 2.88
N THR A 255 -18.60 -5.08 2.57
CA THR A 255 -18.29 -6.50 2.54
C THR A 255 -18.50 -7.06 3.96
N PRO A 256 -18.91 -8.33 4.11
CA PRO A 256 -19.14 -8.88 5.44
C PRO A 256 -17.91 -8.84 6.36
N GLU A 257 -16.69 -8.67 5.82
CA GLU A 257 -15.49 -8.42 6.64
C GLU A 257 -15.57 -7.10 7.42
N SER A 258 -16.11 -6.02 6.84
CA SER A 258 -16.27 -4.75 7.55
C SER A 258 -17.35 -4.81 8.65
N SER A 259 -18.29 -5.76 8.55
CA SER A 259 -19.31 -5.99 9.58
C SER A 259 -18.82 -6.85 10.76
N ALA A 260 -17.72 -7.60 10.60
CA ALA A 260 -17.17 -8.47 11.65
C ALA A 260 -16.35 -7.71 12.70
N PHE A 261 -15.91 -6.50 12.37
CA PHE A 261 -15.19 -5.61 13.26
C PHE A 261 -16.02 -4.34 13.43
N GLN A 262 -16.47 -4.05 14.65
CA GLN A 262 -17.06 -2.74 14.96
C GLN A 262 -15.95 -1.69 14.97
N PHE A 263 -15.48 -1.31 13.78
CA PHE A 263 -14.66 -0.12 13.64
C PHE A 263 -15.60 1.08 13.65
N LEU A 264 -15.30 2.05 14.51
CA LEU A 264 -15.91 3.37 14.41
C LEU A 264 -15.18 4.09 13.28
N GLU A 265 -15.88 4.30 12.17
CA GLU A 265 -15.46 5.26 11.16
C GLU A 265 -15.74 6.65 11.76
N GLY A 266 -14.68 7.39 12.08
CA GLY A 266 -14.81 8.76 12.56
C GLY A 266 -14.26 9.72 11.53
N GLN A 267 -14.87 10.90 11.47
CA GLN A 267 -14.41 12.00 10.62
C GLN A 267 -13.68 13.02 11.49
N VAL A 268 -12.53 13.48 11.03
CA VAL A 268 -11.83 14.62 11.63
C VAL A 268 -12.43 15.88 11.02
N GLU A 269 -13.36 16.53 11.72
CA GLU A 269 -14.10 17.70 11.19
C GLU A 269 -13.21 18.94 11.01
N GLU A 270 -12.19 19.11 11.85
CA GLU A 270 -11.27 20.26 11.79
C GLU A 270 -9.82 19.78 11.81
N VAL A 271 -9.17 19.83 10.64
CA VAL A 271 -7.77 19.43 10.47
C VAL A 271 -6.88 20.52 11.06
N LEU A 272 -6.60 20.40 12.35
CA LEU A 272 -5.62 21.23 13.03
C LEU A 272 -4.23 20.68 12.73
N ASN A 273 -3.35 21.49 12.15
CA ASN A 273 -1.97 21.10 11.91
C ASN A 273 -1.26 20.84 13.26
N TRP A 274 -0.37 19.86 13.30
CA TRP A 274 0.44 19.51 14.47
C TRP A 274 1.08 20.71 15.16
N GLU A 275 1.69 21.61 14.39
CA GLU A 275 2.37 22.80 14.94
C GLU A 275 1.40 23.78 15.61
N ASP A 276 0.17 23.86 15.13
CA ASP A 276 -0.87 24.69 15.74
C ASP A 276 -1.39 24.01 17.01
N GLY A 277 -1.59 22.69 16.97
CA GLY A 277 -2.06 21.91 18.11
C GLY A 277 -1.08 21.93 19.28
N ARG A 278 0.23 21.96 18.99
CA ARG A 278 1.29 22.08 20.00
C ARG A 278 1.35 23.44 20.68
N GLN A 279 0.86 24.49 20.03
CA GLN A 279 0.82 25.84 20.61
C GLN A 279 -0.36 26.01 21.57
N LEU A 280 -1.37 25.15 21.46
CA LEU A 280 -2.50 25.12 22.39
C LEU A 280 -2.05 24.57 23.75
N ALA A 281 -2.55 25.20 24.81
CA ALA A 281 -2.29 24.72 26.16
C ALA A 281 -3.06 23.42 26.39
N ILE A 282 -2.35 22.37 26.80
CA ILE A 282 -2.96 21.09 27.15
C ILE A 282 -3.61 21.22 28.53
N VAL A 283 -4.93 21.03 28.62
CA VAL A 283 -5.68 21.10 29.89
C VAL A 283 -6.26 19.73 30.26
N ILE A 284 -6.38 19.45 31.56
CA ILE A 284 -7.05 18.25 32.07
C ILE A 284 -8.51 18.25 31.58
N GLY A 285 -8.94 17.13 31.00
CA GLY A 285 -10.27 16.93 30.41
C GLY A 285 -10.33 17.17 28.90
N GLU A 286 -9.26 17.67 28.28
CA GLU A 286 -9.19 17.86 26.82
C GLU A 286 -8.66 16.65 26.08
N ASN A 287 -9.02 16.57 24.79
CA ASN A 287 -8.50 15.56 23.87
C ASN A 287 -7.08 15.92 23.43
N VAL A 288 -6.20 14.93 23.48
CA VAL A 288 -4.84 15.03 22.97
C VAL A 288 -4.50 13.84 22.08
N CYS A 289 -3.66 14.10 21.10
CA CYS A 289 -3.20 13.12 20.12
C CYS A 289 -1.68 13.07 20.12
N SER A 290 -1.12 11.86 19.99
CA SER A 290 0.32 11.66 19.79
C SER A 290 0.66 11.71 18.30
N TYR A 291 1.80 12.32 17.96
CA TYR A 291 2.23 12.42 16.56
C TYR A 291 2.75 11.10 16.02
N GLU A 292 3.64 10.43 16.77
CA GLU A 292 4.36 9.25 16.28
C GLU A 292 3.45 8.03 16.12
N ASN A 293 2.66 7.73 17.16
CA ASN A 293 1.87 6.50 17.27
C ASN A 293 0.40 6.68 16.89
N ASN A 294 -0.03 7.91 16.59
CA ASN A 294 -1.41 8.26 16.28
C ASN A 294 -2.42 7.72 17.31
N LEU A 295 -2.05 7.80 18.59
CA LEU A 295 -2.92 7.54 19.73
C LEU A 295 -3.71 8.80 20.07
N PHE A 296 -4.94 8.65 20.52
CA PHE A 296 -5.75 9.75 21.02
C PHE A 296 -6.47 9.38 22.32
N GLY A 297 -6.72 10.38 23.15
CA GLY A 297 -7.42 10.19 24.41
C GLY A 297 -7.60 11.47 25.18
N VAL A 298 -8.04 11.34 26.43
CA VAL A 298 -8.36 12.49 27.29
C VAL A 298 -7.30 12.67 28.36
N VAL A 299 -6.82 13.90 28.54
CA VAL A 299 -5.86 14.23 29.60
C VAL A 299 -6.53 14.07 30.96
N THR A 300 -5.93 13.28 31.83
CA THR A 300 -6.42 13.04 33.20
C THR A 300 -5.57 13.72 34.26
N ASN A 301 -4.29 13.97 33.96
CA ASN A 301 -3.34 14.59 34.87
C ASN A 301 -2.26 15.35 34.09
N ASP A 302 -1.73 16.41 34.69
CA ASP A 302 -0.67 17.25 34.14
C ASP A 302 0.38 17.56 35.22
N ASN A 303 1.58 17.01 35.04
CA ASN A 303 2.72 17.17 35.95
C ASN A 303 3.75 18.18 35.41
N GLY A 304 3.36 19.07 34.50
CA GLY A 304 4.22 20.10 33.90
C GLY A 304 4.91 19.62 32.63
N ASN A 305 5.81 18.64 32.72
CA ASN A 305 6.56 18.10 31.57
C ASN A 305 5.94 16.83 30.97
N GLN A 306 5.07 16.18 31.71
CA GLN A 306 4.38 14.96 31.32
C GLN A 306 2.89 15.12 31.58
N VAL A 307 2.10 14.46 30.74
CA VAL A 307 0.65 14.34 30.89
C VAL A 307 0.27 12.88 30.95
N GLU A 308 -0.67 12.55 31.83
CA GLU A 308 -1.29 11.22 31.85
C GLU A 308 -2.57 11.29 31.04
N VAL A 309 -2.68 10.42 30.06
CA VAL A 309 -3.79 10.38 29.11
C VAL A 309 -4.50 9.05 29.28
N ASN A 310 -5.81 9.11 29.43
CA ASN A 310 -6.67 7.94 29.25
C ASN A 310 -6.85 7.74 27.75
N VAL A 311 -6.03 6.86 27.18
CA VAL A 311 -5.99 6.58 25.74
C VAL A 311 -7.29 5.87 25.37
N LEU A 312 -8.08 6.49 24.49
CA LEU A 312 -9.37 5.99 24.03
C LEU A 312 -9.24 5.15 22.76
N GLY A 313 -8.19 5.39 21.98
CA GLY A 313 -7.92 4.57 20.81
C GLY A 313 -6.66 4.94 20.05
N GLN A 314 -6.41 4.14 19.01
CA GLN A 314 -5.36 4.36 18.04
C GLN A 314 -5.97 4.46 16.65
N ALA A 315 -5.57 5.49 15.90
CA ALA A 315 -5.91 5.59 14.49
C ALA A 315 -5.16 4.54 13.68
N LYS A 316 -5.89 3.92 12.77
CA LYS A 316 -5.44 2.90 11.84
C LYS A 316 -6.04 3.18 10.47
N THR A 317 -5.43 2.60 9.45
CA THR A 317 -6.03 2.51 8.12
C THR A 317 -6.44 1.07 7.89
N PHE A 318 -7.60 0.87 7.26
CA PHE A 318 -8.01 -0.43 6.80
C PHE A 318 -7.72 -0.48 5.30
N LYS A 319 -6.74 -1.30 4.94
CA LYS A 319 -6.32 -1.46 3.54
C LYS A 319 -6.18 -2.95 3.27
N ASP A 320 -6.80 -3.42 2.18
CA ASP A 320 -6.71 -4.81 1.75
C ASP A 320 -7.15 -5.83 2.82
N GLY A 321 -8.22 -5.52 3.57
CA GLY A 321 -8.66 -6.38 4.66
C GLY A 321 -7.74 -6.38 5.89
N VAL A 322 -6.66 -5.60 5.88
CA VAL A 322 -5.67 -5.51 6.94
C VAL A 322 -5.78 -4.16 7.65
N VAL A 323 -5.81 -4.21 8.98
CA VAL A 323 -5.64 -3.03 9.82
C VAL A 323 -4.14 -2.71 9.91
N GLN A 324 -3.73 -1.55 9.41
CA GLN A 324 -2.35 -1.09 9.38
C GLN A 324 -2.18 0.18 10.22
N ASP A 325 -0.97 0.38 10.75
CA ASP A 325 -0.58 1.65 11.36
C ASP A 325 -0.64 2.78 10.32
N VAL A 326 -1.17 3.92 10.73
CA VAL A 326 -1.14 5.13 9.90
C VAL A 326 0.18 5.87 10.09
N ALA A 327 0.57 6.65 9.08
CA ALA A 327 1.79 7.44 9.14
C ALA A 327 1.74 8.44 10.31
N SER A 328 2.91 8.79 10.86
CA SER A 328 2.97 9.76 11.95
C SER A 328 2.36 11.10 11.54
N GLY A 329 1.54 11.67 12.42
CA GLY A 329 0.82 12.91 12.18
C GLY A 329 -0.47 12.76 11.36
N SER A 330 -0.92 11.54 11.05
CA SER A 330 -2.18 11.32 10.32
C SER A 330 -3.39 11.92 11.03
N LEU A 331 -3.41 11.96 12.37
CA LEU A 331 -4.47 12.61 13.15
C LEU A 331 -4.55 14.14 12.95
N PHE A 332 -3.51 14.77 12.39
CA PHE A 332 -3.41 16.21 12.20
C PHE A 332 -3.44 16.63 10.72
N ASN A 333 -3.40 15.66 9.80
CA ASN A 333 -3.23 15.90 8.36
C ASN A 333 -4.25 15.17 7.48
N SER A 334 -5.05 14.25 8.04
CA SER A 334 -5.80 13.28 7.22
C SER A 334 -7.07 13.85 6.57
N ILE A 335 -7.11 13.72 5.25
CA ILE A 335 -8.29 13.82 4.37
C ILE A 335 -8.84 12.41 4.04
N SER A 336 -8.21 11.37 4.60
CA SER A 336 -8.54 9.95 4.39
C SER A 336 -9.41 9.39 5.52
N SER A 337 -10.20 8.35 5.20
CA SER A 337 -10.98 7.58 6.18
C SER A 337 -10.04 6.89 7.16
N LEU A 338 -10.13 7.29 8.43
CA LEU A 338 -9.42 6.66 9.54
C LEU A 338 -10.35 5.69 10.27
N TYR A 339 -9.78 4.59 10.75
CA TYR A 339 -10.46 3.63 11.61
C TYR A 339 -9.82 3.68 12.98
N PHE A 340 -10.64 3.59 14.04
CA PHE A 340 -10.12 3.64 15.40
C PHE A 340 -10.20 2.26 16.06
N ILE A 341 -9.07 1.78 16.58
CA ILE A 341 -9.06 0.65 17.50
C ILE A 341 -9.26 1.19 18.90
N PRO A 342 -10.34 0.81 19.60
CA PRO A 342 -10.56 1.28 20.97
C PRO A 342 -9.47 0.74 21.89
N MET A 343 -8.95 1.65 22.71
CA MET A 343 -8.01 1.37 23.79
C MET A 343 -8.63 1.91 25.08
N GLN A 344 -8.33 1.27 26.22
CA GLN A 344 -8.80 1.73 27.53
C GLN A 344 -7.67 1.56 28.52
N GLU A 345 -6.62 2.34 28.32
CA GLU A 345 -5.42 2.29 29.16
C GLU A 345 -4.91 3.69 29.50
N MET A 346 -4.29 3.80 30.66
CA MET A 346 -3.64 5.01 31.12
C MET A 346 -2.20 5.00 30.65
N GLN A 347 -1.79 6.02 29.89
CA GLN A 347 -0.43 6.15 29.39
C GLN A 347 0.13 7.54 29.70
N SER A 348 1.41 7.60 30.07
CA SER A 348 2.12 8.84 30.31
C SER A 348 2.88 9.25 29.06
N PHE A 349 2.70 10.49 28.63
CA PHE A 349 3.40 11.08 27.48
C PHE A 349 4.20 12.29 27.93
N ALA A 350 5.34 12.54 27.28
CA ALA A 350 5.97 13.86 27.39
C ALA A 350 5.09 14.88 26.65
N LYS A 351 4.94 16.09 27.21
CA LYS A 351 4.13 17.14 26.56
C LYS A 351 4.64 17.53 25.17
N ALA A 352 5.90 17.28 24.86
CA ALA A 352 6.45 17.55 23.53
C ALA A 352 5.94 16.58 22.45
N ASP A 353 5.47 15.40 22.86
CA ASP A 353 5.10 14.29 21.96
C ASP A 353 3.59 14.19 21.72
N VAL A 354 2.81 15.07 22.36
CA VAL A 354 1.37 15.17 22.22
C VAL A 354 0.94 16.61 21.93
N ALA A 355 -0.21 16.76 21.28
CA ALA A 355 -0.84 18.05 20.99
C ALA A 355 -2.35 17.95 21.14
N THR A 356 -3.01 19.08 21.40
CA THR A 356 -4.46 19.16 21.39
C THR A 356 -5.00 18.83 20.00
N CYS A 357 -6.05 18.02 19.93
CA CYS A 357 -6.67 17.59 18.67
C CYS A 357 -8.19 17.47 18.82
N TYR A 358 -8.89 17.51 17.70
CA TYR A 358 -10.34 17.38 17.64
C TYR A 358 -10.72 16.10 16.89
N ILE A 359 -11.16 15.11 17.66
CA ILE A 359 -11.69 13.84 17.16
C ILE A 359 -13.06 13.68 17.82
N GLU A 360 -14.12 13.54 17.01
CA GLU A 360 -15.48 13.24 17.46
C GLU A 360 -15.80 11.75 17.38
#